data_AF-Q0SRV1-F1
#
_entry.id   AF-Q0SRV1-F1
#
_cell.length_a   1.000
_cell.length_b   1.000
_cell.length_c   1.000
_cell.angle_alpha   90.00
_cell.angle_beta   90.00
_cell.angle_gamma   90.00
#
_symmetry.space_group_name_H-M   'P 1'
#
loop_
_entity.id
_entity.type
_entity.pdbx_description
1 polymer ?
#
loop_
_entity_poly.entity_id
_entity_poly.type
_entity_poly.pdbx_seq_one_letter_code
_entity_poly.pdbx_strand_id
1 'polypeptide(L)'
;MSFEKGLGTHADSTIIYDISGKNYDYFEAYIGLDTETGESSDGAIFKVLADNKEIYSSGVIKPKERARLIKLDIKGASKLTLKTLKSGHDWEDHTDWANAMFTYKVKNLSEDLGLLIENSKEVYKNSIEGFNIGEYHYGAKGELNNYIKLAEDVYKDNFSSNEKKKETIILLKNALEKFYSLKIEENTGDFNENGSLEIGDLSIISKHYGKNSIDNSEEWENISKYDLNKDEKIDKYELDFIIYKVLN
;
A
#
# COMPACT_ATOMS: atom_id res chain seq x y z
N MET A 1 -20.10 0.50 33.45
CA MET A 1 -19.62 -0.33 32.33
C MET A 1 -18.68 -1.36 32.94
N SER A 2 -18.67 -2.60 32.47
CA SER A 2 -17.77 -3.63 32.98
C SER A 2 -16.97 -4.21 31.82
N PHE A 3 -15.73 -4.58 32.08
CA PHE A 3 -14.81 -5.13 31.08
C PHE A 3 -14.17 -6.40 31.63
N GLU A 4 -14.06 -7.43 30.78
CA GLU A 4 -13.42 -8.69 31.15
C GLU A 4 -11.88 -8.60 31.19
N LYS A 5 -11.32 -7.62 30.47
CA LYS A 5 -9.89 -7.43 30.27
C LYS A 5 -9.54 -5.95 30.38
N GLY A 6 -8.31 -5.69 30.81
CA GLY A 6 -7.79 -4.35 31.00
C GLY A 6 -6.57 -4.37 31.92
N LEU A 7 -6.09 -3.18 32.25
CA LEU A 7 -5.02 -2.98 33.21
C LEU A 7 -5.54 -2.04 34.31
N GLY A 8 -5.75 -2.58 35.51
CA GLY A 8 -6.05 -1.79 36.70
C GLY A 8 -4.77 -1.30 37.37
N THR A 9 -4.71 -0.03 37.71
CA THR A 9 -3.54 0.65 38.28
C THR A 9 -3.96 1.67 39.33
N HIS A 10 -2.99 2.40 39.87
CA HIS A 10 -3.20 3.51 40.80
C HIS A 10 -2.28 4.66 40.38
N ALA A 11 -2.74 5.91 40.36
CA ALA A 11 -1.87 7.04 40.03
C ALA A 11 -0.89 7.36 41.19
N ASP A 12 0.36 7.74 40.95
CA ASP A 12 1.07 7.75 39.66
C ASP A 12 1.48 6.33 39.24
N SER A 13 1.24 5.97 37.97
CA SER A 13 1.70 4.70 37.39
C SER A 13 2.36 4.90 36.03
N THR A 14 3.29 4.01 35.70
CA THR A 14 3.93 3.92 34.39
C THR A 14 4.05 2.47 33.97
N ILE A 15 3.46 2.13 32.83
CA ILE A 15 3.56 0.83 32.17
C ILE A 15 4.26 1.02 30.84
N ILE A 16 5.26 0.20 30.55
CA ILE A 16 6.05 0.29 29.31
C ILE A 16 5.91 -1.02 28.55
N TYR A 17 5.50 -0.94 27.28
CA TYR A 17 5.47 -2.04 26.34
C TYR A 17 6.57 -1.86 25.29
N ASP A 18 7.35 -2.92 25.06
CA ASP A 18 8.16 -3.07 23.85
C ASP A 18 7.26 -3.60 22.73
N ILE A 19 7.12 -2.80 21.69
CA ILE A 19 6.33 -3.11 20.48
C ILE A 19 7.22 -3.14 19.23
N SER A 20 8.54 -3.22 19.41
CA SER A 20 9.50 -3.30 18.31
C SER A 20 9.22 -4.51 17.41
N GLY A 21 9.18 -4.26 16.10
CA GLY A 21 8.92 -5.27 15.09
C GLY A 21 7.50 -5.87 15.11
N LYS A 22 6.58 -5.37 15.94
CA LYS A 22 5.19 -5.87 16.02
C LYS A 22 4.27 -5.26 14.97
N ASN A 23 4.63 -4.09 14.43
CA ASN A 23 3.91 -3.42 13.33
C ASN A 23 2.42 -3.16 13.62
N TYR A 24 2.06 -2.89 14.87
CA TYR A 24 0.72 -2.42 15.21
C TYR A 24 0.45 -1.05 14.59
N ASP A 25 -0.80 -0.80 14.20
CA ASP A 25 -1.21 0.50 13.68
C ASP A 25 -1.79 1.37 14.80
N TYR A 26 -2.55 0.77 15.73
CA TYR A 26 -3.22 1.53 16.80
C TYR A 26 -3.07 0.91 18.19
N PHE A 27 -3.13 1.77 19.20
CA PHE A 27 -3.46 1.41 20.57
C PHE A 27 -4.85 1.92 20.92
N GLU A 28 -5.69 1.07 21.51
CA GLU A 28 -7.07 1.37 21.86
C GLU A 28 -7.34 1.00 23.32
N ALA A 29 -8.04 1.86 24.06
CA ALA A 29 -8.44 1.60 25.44
C ALA A 29 -9.63 2.48 25.85
N TYR A 30 -10.38 2.03 26.85
CA TYR A 30 -11.23 2.90 27.65
C TYR A 30 -10.45 3.35 28.89
N ILE A 31 -10.34 4.66 29.09
CA ILE A 31 -9.61 5.25 30.21
C ILE A 31 -10.56 5.91 31.21
N GLY A 32 -10.30 5.74 32.50
CA GLY A 32 -11.08 6.35 33.57
C GLY A 32 -10.67 5.85 34.95
N LEU A 33 -11.27 6.42 35.99
CA LEU A 33 -11.14 5.89 37.35
C LEU A 33 -12.03 4.67 37.52
N ASP A 34 -11.59 3.70 38.34
CA ASP A 34 -12.40 2.54 38.68
C ASP A 34 -13.68 3.00 39.38
N THR A 35 -14.77 2.27 39.15
CA THR A 35 -16.05 2.51 39.81
C THR A 35 -16.03 2.32 41.32
N GLU A 36 -15.06 1.58 41.87
CA GLU A 36 -14.89 1.46 43.33
C GLU A 36 -14.37 2.74 43.98
N THR A 37 -13.80 3.66 43.20
CA THR A 37 -13.20 4.90 43.70
C THR A 37 -14.26 5.78 44.34
N GLY A 38 -13.98 6.22 45.57
CA GLY A 38 -14.83 7.11 46.33
C GLY A 38 -14.84 8.55 45.80
N GLU A 39 -15.58 9.42 46.49
CA GLU A 39 -15.63 10.85 46.13
C GLU A 39 -14.40 11.64 46.59
N SER A 40 -13.47 10.98 47.29
CA SER A 40 -12.28 11.63 47.84
C SER A 40 -11.23 11.88 46.78
N SER A 41 -11.20 11.14 45.66
CA SER A 41 -10.17 11.28 44.62
C SER A 41 -10.24 12.64 43.90
N ASP A 42 -9.05 13.24 43.72
CA ASP A 42 -8.86 14.46 42.94
C ASP A 42 -8.89 14.21 41.43
N GLY A 43 -8.96 12.95 41.00
CA GLY A 43 -8.94 12.52 39.62
C GLY A 43 -7.53 12.34 39.06
N ALA A 44 -7.47 11.71 37.89
CA ALA A 44 -6.20 11.30 37.27
C ALA A 44 -6.09 11.78 35.82
N ILE A 45 -4.85 11.87 35.34
CA ILE A 45 -4.47 12.26 33.98
C ILE A 45 -3.82 11.06 33.30
N PHE A 46 -4.44 10.59 32.22
CA PHE A 46 -3.90 9.53 31.39
C PHE A 46 -3.02 10.14 30.30
N LYS A 47 -1.82 9.61 30.14
CA LYS A 47 -0.88 9.99 29.08
C LYS A 47 -0.38 8.77 28.34
N VAL A 48 -0.20 8.93 27.03
CA VAL A 48 0.41 7.91 26.18
C VAL A 48 1.60 8.53 25.45
N LEU A 49 2.75 7.86 25.52
CA LEU A 49 3.95 8.25 24.82
C LEU A 49 4.39 7.14 23.86
N ALA A 50 4.63 7.49 22.60
CA ALA A 50 5.28 6.62 21.62
C ALA A 50 6.75 7.05 21.49
N ASP A 51 7.69 6.15 21.73
CA ASP A 51 9.13 6.42 21.68
C ASP A 51 9.56 7.69 22.46
N ASN A 52 8.99 7.83 23.68
CA ASN A 52 9.16 8.98 24.58
C ASN A 52 8.54 10.31 24.11
N LYS A 53 7.85 10.35 22.96
CA LYS A 53 7.06 11.51 22.54
C LYS A 53 5.62 11.36 23.04
N GLU A 54 5.13 12.34 23.79
CA GLU A 54 3.71 12.39 24.17
C GLU A 54 2.83 12.51 22.92
N ILE A 55 1.94 11.54 22.73
CA ILE A 55 0.97 11.51 21.63
C ILE A 55 -0.46 11.74 22.12
N TYR A 56 -0.69 11.64 23.43
CA TYR A 56 -1.99 11.85 24.04
C TYR A 56 -1.88 12.28 25.50
N SER A 57 -2.77 13.18 25.92
CA SER A 57 -3.09 13.47 27.32
C SER A 57 -4.59 13.71 27.46
N SER A 58 -5.22 13.09 28.45
CA SER A 58 -6.67 13.22 28.67
C SER A 58 -7.10 14.54 29.33
N GLY A 59 -6.16 15.31 29.89
CA GLY A 59 -6.47 16.21 31.00
C GLY A 59 -6.96 15.42 32.22
N VAL A 60 -7.47 16.11 33.24
CA VAL A 60 -8.01 15.46 34.45
C VAL A 60 -9.33 14.77 34.11
N ILE A 61 -9.46 13.51 34.53
CA ILE A 61 -10.70 12.76 34.58
C ILE A 61 -11.11 12.66 36.06
N LYS A 62 -12.30 13.12 36.42
CA LYS A 62 -12.80 13.05 37.80
C LYS A 62 -13.48 11.71 38.12
N PRO A 63 -13.64 11.37 39.42
CA PRO A 63 -14.46 10.23 39.83
C PRO A 63 -15.87 10.30 39.23
N LYS A 64 -16.43 9.13 38.89
CA LYS A 64 -17.77 8.96 38.28
C LYS A 64 -17.96 9.60 36.90
N GLU A 65 -16.95 10.24 36.31
CA GLU A 65 -16.99 10.59 34.89
C GLU A 65 -17.09 9.32 34.03
N ARG A 66 -17.74 9.42 32.87
CA ARG A 66 -17.79 8.29 31.94
C ARG A 66 -16.38 8.03 31.40
N ALA A 67 -15.99 6.75 31.39
CA ALA A 67 -14.76 6.34 30.75
C ALA A 67 -14.70 6.82 29.29
N ARG A 68 -13.53 7.28 28.86
CA ARG A 68 -13.30 7.84 27.53
C ARG A 68 -12.63 6.78 26.66
N LEU A 69 -13.17 6.56 25.45
CA LEU A 69 -12.50 5.71 24.46
C LEU A 69 -11.37 6.50 23.81
N ILE A 70 -10.17 5.93 23.78
CA ILE A 70 -9.04 6.44 23.02
C ILE A 70 -8.65 5.43 21.93
N LYS A 71 -8.28 5.95 20.77
CA LYS A 71 -7.68 5.21 19.66
C LYS A 71 -6.56 6.05 19.08
N LEU A 72 -5.32 5.60 19.26
CA LEU A 72 -4.13 6.37 18.98
C LEU A 72 -3.31 5.68 17.90
N ASP A 73 -2.87 6.41 16.88
CA ASP A 73 -1.90 5.94 15.89
C ASP A 73 -0.53 5.77 16.56
N ILE A 74 0.02 4.57 16.48
CA ILE A 74 1.31 4.19 17.04
C ILE A 74 2.24 3.60 15.96
N LYS A 75 1.92 3.82 14.69
CA LYS A 75 2.62 3.19 13.58
C LYS A 75 4.10 3.57 13.59
N GLY A 76 4.95 2.54 13.50
CA GLY A 76 6.41 2.69 13.51
C GLY A 76 7.02 2.91 14.89
N ALA A 77 6.20 3.01 15.95
CA ALA A 77 6.72 3.10 17.31
C ALA A 77 7.37 1.78 17.73
N SER A 78 8.49 1.86 18.45
CA SER A 78 9.15 0.68 19.03
C SER A 78 8.79 0.46 20.49
N LYS A 79 8.32 1.51 21.16
CA LYS A 79 7.95 1.49 22.57
C LYS A 79 6.71 2.34 22.81
N LEU A 80 5.76 1.80 23.58
CA LEU A 80 4.60 2.53 24.07
C LEU A 80 4.66 2.64 25.59
N THR A 81 4.52 3.85 26.13
CA THR A 81 4.46 4.11 27.56
C THR A 81 3.09 4.65 27.93
N LEU A 82 2.39 3.92 28.79
CA LEU A 82 1.11 4.32 29.38
C LEU A 82 1.41 4.91 30.76
N LYS A 83 0.93 6.12 31.03
CA LYS A 83 1.09 6.77 32.33
C LYS A 83 -0.24 7.23 32.88
N THR A 84 -0.46 7.02 34.16
CA THR A 84 -1.49 7.72 34.93
C THR A 84 -0.79 8.64 35.90
N LEU A 85 -1.20 9.91 35.93
CA LEU A 85 -0.66 10.92 36.83
C LEU A 85 -1.78 11.43 37.73
N LYS A 86 -1.49 11.70 38.99
CA LYS A 86 -2.43 12.34 39.91
C LYS A 86 -2.69 13.80 39.53
N SER A 87 -3.91 14.27 39.76
CA SER A 87 -4.25 15.70 39.61
C SER A 87 -4.00 16.51 40.88
N GLY A 88 -3.96 15.86 42.04
CA GLY A 88 -3.82 16.48 43.35
C GLY A 88 -3.17 15.51 44.33
N HIS A 89 -3.87 15.11 45.39
CA HIS A 89 -3.45 13.94 46.16
C HIS A 89 -3.72 12.66 45.35
N ASP A 90 -3.08 11.55 45.73
CA ASP A 90 -3.27 10.24 45.09
C ASP A 90 -4.24 9.32 45.83
N TRP A 91 -4.83 9.74 46.95
CA TRP A 91 -5.79 8.89 47.67
C TRP A 91 -6.96 8.47 46.76
N GLU A 92 -7.17 7.15 46.66
CA GLU A 92 -8.23 6.52 45.85
C GLU A 92 -8.10 6.77 44.33
N ASP A 93 -6.94 7.13 43.80
CA ASP A 93 -6.74 7.31 42.35
C ASP A 93 -6.59 5.96 41.60
N HIS A 94 -7.52 5.03 41.83
CA HIS A 94 -7.56 3.75 41.12
C HIS A 94 -7.99 4.01 39.67
N THR A 95 -7.13 3.61 38.74
CA THR A 95 -7.21 4.01 37.34
C THR A 95 -7.12 2.81 36.42
N ASP A 96 -8.03 2.75 35.45
CA ASP A 96 -8.14 1.64 34.53
C ASP A 96 -7.78 2.04 33.10
N TRP A 97 -6.97 1.19 32.46
CA TRP A 97 -6.87 1.07 31.01
C TRP A 97 -7.73 -0.13 30.59
N ALA A 98 -9.04 0.06 30.60
CA ALA A 98 -9.99 -1.01 30.35
C ALA A 98 -10.04 -1.39 28.87
N ASN A 99 -10.12 -2.69 28.59
CA ASN A 99 -10.03 -3.27 27.24
C ASN A 99 -8.83 -2.74 26.41
N ALA A 100 -7.71 -2.45 27.08
CA ALA A 100 -6.50 -1.99 26.42
C ALA A 100 -5.97 -3.03 25.43
N MET A 101 -5.80 -2.64 24.18
CA MET A 101 -5.35 -3.54 23.11
C MET A 101 -4.55 -2.82 22.03
N PHE A 102 -3.71 -3.59 21.36
CA PHE A 102 -3.06 -3.19 20.12
C PHE A 102 -3.83 -3.74 18.93
N THR A 103 -4.11 -2.91 17.93
CA THR A 103 -4.85 -3.32 16.73
C THR A 103 -4.08 -2.99 15.46
N TYR A 104 -4.41 -3.70 14.39
CA TYR A 104 -3.93 -3.43 13.03
C TYR A 104 -5.07 -2.81 12.23
N LYS A 105 -4.73 -1.98 11.25
CA LYS A 105 -5.67 -1.56 10.22
C LYS A 105 -6.08 -2.81 9.45
N VAL A 106 -7.36 -3.18 9.54
CA VAL A 106 -7.90 -4.26 8.71
C VAL A 106 -7.78 -3.82 7.25
N LYS A 107 -6.95 -4.52 6.49
CA LYS A 107 -6.85 -4.31 5.04
C LYS A 107 -8.06 -4.96 4.39
N ASN A 108 -8.97 -4.16 3.84
CA ASN A 108 -10.13 -4.65 3.13
C ASN A 108 -9.73 -5.04 1.71
N LEU A 109 -9.22 -6.26 1.54
CA LEU A 109 -8.71 -6.73 0.25
C LEU A 109 -9.79 -6.78 -0.83
N SER A 110 -11.06 -6.96 -0.46
CA SER A 110 -12.16 -6.87 -1.41
C SER A 110 -12.29 -5.46 -1.96
N GLU A 111 -12.34 -4.45 -1.10
CA GLU A 111 -12.41 -3.04 -1.52
C GLU A 111 -11.18 -2.61 -2.33
N ASP A 112 -9.97 -2.98 -1.89
CA ASP A 112 -8.73 -2.71 -2.61
C ASP A 112 -8.75 -3.31 -4.02
N LEU A 113 -9.23 -4.55 -4.16
CA LEU A 113 -9.33 -5.23 -5.46
C LEU A 113 -10.39 -4.56 -6.34
N GLY A 114 -11.55 -4.21 -5.79
CA GLY A 114 -12.62 -3.50 -6.51
C GLY A 114 -12.14 -2.18 -7.10
N LEU A 115 -11.52 -1.33 -6.28
CA LEU A 115 -10.96 -0.04 -6.71
C LEU A 115 -9.87 -0.22 -7.79
N LEU A 116 -9.02 -1.24 -7.65
CA LEU A 116 -7.97 -1.52 -8.63
C LEU A 116 -8.57 -1.96 -9.99
N ILE A 117 -9.62 -2.78 -9.98
CA ILE A 117 -10.34 -3.20 -11.19
C ILE A 117 -10.97 -1.97 -11.88
N GLU A 118 -11.63 -1.10 -11.12
CA GLU A 118 -12.26 0.11 -11.67
C GLU A 118 -11.24 1.03 -12.34
N ASN A 119 -10.14 1.36 -11.64
CA ASN A 119 -9.04 2.13 -12.22
C ASN A 119 -8.47 1.45 -13.49
N SER A 120 -8.20 0.15 -13.42
CA SER A 120 -7.67 -0.59 -14.58
C SER A 120 -8.59 -0.52 -15.79
N LYS A 121 -9.91 -0.58 -15.57
CA LYS A 121 -10.91 -0.42 -16.65
C LYS A 121 -10.94 0.99 -17.21
N GLU A 122 -10.76 2.02 -16.38
CA GLU A 122 -10.66 3.40 -16.87
C GLU A 122 -9.41 3.59 -17.73
N VAL A 123 -8.26 3.07 -17.29
CA VAL A 123 -7.01 3.07 -18.07
C VAL A 123 -7.19 2.33 -19.40
N TYR A 124 -7.78 1.13 -19.38
CA TYR A 124 -8.11 0.38 -20.59
C TYR A 124 -9.05 1.16 -21.51
N LYS A 125 -10.08 1.82 -20.98
CA LYS A 125 -11.05 2.57 -21.79
C LYS A 125 -10.43 3.80 -22.44
N ASN A 126 -9.59 4.52 -21.71
CA ASN A 126 -9.05 5.82 -22.13
C ASN A 126 -7.74 5.72 -22.92
N SER A 127 -7.13 4.54 -22.99
CA SER A 127 -5.92 4.29 -23.79
C SER A 127 -6.25 4.00 -25.25
N ILE A 128 -5.34 4.40 -26.13
CA ILE A 128 -5.35 4.14 -27.56
C ILE A 128 -4.08 3.36 -27.90
N GLU A 129 -4.19 2.33 -28.72
CA GLU A 129 -3.03 1.63 -29.27
C GLU A 129 -2.68 2.18 -30.65
N GLY A 130 -1.39 2.28 -30.92
CA GLY A 130 -0.89 2.76 -32.19
C GLY A 130 0.61 2.99 -32.16
N PHE A 131 1.07 3.92 -32.98
CA PHE A 131 2.49 4.26 -33.14
C PHE A 131 2.79 5.74 -32.83
N ASN A 132 1.78 6.53 -32.44
CA ASN A 132 1.98 7.93 -32.11
C ASN A 132 2.44 8.13 -30.67
N ILE A 133 3.08 9.28 -30.43
CA ILE A 133 3.48 9.68 -29.07
C ILE A 133 2.24 9.82 -28.20
N GLY A 134 2.29 9.21 -27.01
CA GLY A 134 1.19 9.18 -26.05
C GLY A 134 0.23 8.00 -26.22
N GLU A 135 0.30 7.27 -27.34
CA GLU A 135 -0.39 5.98 -27.51
C GLU A 135 0.41 4.84 -26.84
N TYR A 136 -0.17 3.65 -26.82
CA TYR A 136 0.47 2.44 -26.32
C TYR A 136 0.79 1.49 -27.48
N HIS A 137 1.85 0.71 -27.34
CA HIS A 137 2.18 -0.34 -28.31
C HIS A 137 1.00 -1.32 -28.49
N TYR A 138 0.80 -1.81 -29.72
CA TYR A 138 -0.27 -2.77 -30.02
C TYR A 138 -0.13 -4.04 -29.17
N GLY A 139 -1.25 -4.54 -28.66
CA GLY A 139 -1.29 -5.72 -27.78
C GLY A 139 -1.31 -5.37 -26.29
N ALA A 140 -0.82 -4.18 -25.90
CA ALA A 140 -0.80 -3.73 -24.51
C ALA A 140 -2.19 -3.79 -23.86
N LYS A 141 -3.23 -3.30 -24.55
CA LYS A 141 -4.61 -3.31 -24.04
C LYS A 141 -5.15 -4.72 -23.92
N GLY A 142 -4.85 -5.58 -24.88
CA GLY A 142 -5.25 -6.99 -24.86
C GLY A 142 -4.72 -7.70 -23.62
N GLU A 143 -3.43 -7.52 -23.33
CA GLU A 143 -2.79 -8.10 -22.16
C GLU A 143 -3.36 -7.57 -20.86
N LEU A 144 -3.49 -6.24 -20.70
CA LEU A 144 -4.10 -5.64 -19.50
C LEU A 144 -5.53 -6.17 -19.27
N ASN A 145 -6.33 -6.30 -20.33
CA ASN A 145 -7.71 -6.79 -20.23
C ASN A 145 -7.79 -8.25 -19.74
N ASN A 146 -6.80 -9.09 -20.05
CA ASN A 146 -6.76 -10.46 -19.54
C ASN A 146 -6.62 -10.47 -18.01
N TYR A 147 -5.76 -9.62 -17.45
CA TYR A 147 -5.59 -9.49 -16.01
C TYR A 147 -6.78 -8.80 -15.33
N ILE A 148 -7.44 -7.83 -16.00
CA ILE A 148 -8.70 -7.25 -15.51
C ILE A 148 -9.76 -8.35 -15.37
N LYS A 149 -9.96 -9.19 -16.38
CA LYS A 149 -10.95 -10.28 -16.33
C LYS A 149 -10.65 -11.27 -15.21
N LEU A 150 -9.38 -11.70 -15.09
CA LEU A 150 -8.96 -12.56 -13.99
C LEU A 150 -9.25 -11.94 -12.62
N ALA A 151 -9.02 -10.64 -12.48
CA ALA A 151 -9.32 -9.91 -11.25
C ALA A 151 -10.82 -9.82 -10.97
N GLU A 152 -11.63 -9.56 -11.99
CA GLU A 152 -13.09 -9.55 -11.88
C GLU A 152 -13.65 -10.91 -11.46
N ASP A 153 -13.10 -12.01 -11.97
CA ASP A 153 -13.55 -13.35 -11.62
C ASP A 153 -13.30 -13.64 -10.12
N VAL A 154 -12.11 -13.27 -9.61
CA VAL A 154 -11.79 -13.39 -8.18
C VAL A 154 -12.64 -12.44 -7.33
N TYR A 155 -12.92 -11.23 -7.82
CA TYR A 155 -13.73 -10.26 -7.10
C TYR A 155 -15.20 -10.69 -6.98
N LYS A 156 -15.76 -11.33 -8.02
CA LYS A 156 -17.14 -11.85 -8.03
C LYS A 156 -17.29 -13.13 -7.20
N ASP A 157 -16.21 -13.87 -6.98
CA ASP A 157 -16.20 -15.03 -6.10
C ASP A 157 -16.22 -14.61 -4.63
N ASN A 158 -17.41 -14.65 -4.02
CA ASN A 158 -17.64 -14.33 -2.61
C ASN A 158 -16.89 -15.26 -1.63
N PHE A 159 -16.41 -16.41 -2.09
CA PHE A 159 -15.66 -17.38 -1.28
C PHE A 159 -14.14 -17.31 -1.51
N SER A 160 -13.67 -16.39 -2.37
CA SER A 160 -12.24 -16.23 -2.62
C SER A 160 -11.48 -15.87 -1.34
N SER A 161 -10.39 -16.60 -1.10
CA SER A 161 -9.56 -16.41 0.09
C SER A 161 -8.85 -15.05 0.07
N ASN A 162 -8.52 -14.52 1.25
CA ASN A 162 -7.72 -13.29 1.36
C ASN A 162 -6.33 -13.44 0.70
N GLU A 163 -5.74 -14.63 0.74
CA GLU A 163 -4.50 -14.92 0.03
C GLU A 163 -4.69 -14.78 -1.48
N LYS A 164 -5.75 -15.38 -2.03
CA LYS A 164 -6.03 -15.29 -3.46
C LYS A 164 -6.29 -13.86 -3.93
N LYS A 165 -7.08 -13.10 -3.16
CA LYS A 165 -7.30 -11.66 -3.43
C LYS A 165 -5.99 -10.88 -3.42
N LYS A 166 -5.11 -11.14 -2.45
CA LYS A 166 -3.81 -10.48 -2.35
C LYS A 166 -2.92 -10.80 -3.56
N GLU A 167 -2.83 -12.06 -3.97
CA GLU A 167 -2.09 -12.45 -5.19
C GLU A 167 -2.65 -11.77 -6.44
N THR A 168 -3.96 -11.77 -6.61
CA THR A 168 -4.63 -11.13 -7.74
C THR A 168 -4.38 -9.63 -7.79
N ILE A 169 -4.40 -8.95 -6.64
CA ILE A 169 -4.03 -7.53 -6.55
C ILE A 169 -2.60 -7.31 -7.05
N ILE A 170 -1.65 -8.17 -6.67
CA ILE A 170 -0.26 -8.07 -7.12
C ILE A 170 -0.16 -8.28 -8.64
N LEU A 171 -0.82 -9.32 -9.16
CA LEU A 171 -0.83 -9.61 -10.61
C LEU A 171 -1.38 -8.45 -11.43
N LEU A 172 -2.53 -7.89 -11.04
CA LEU A 172 -3.13 -6.76 -11.77
C LEU A 172 -2.28 -5.48 -11.66
N LYS A 173 -1.61 -5.24 -10.53
CA LYS A 173 -0.66 -4.13 -10.40
C LYS A 173 0.52 -4.28 -11.35
N ASN A 174 1.14 -5.46 -11.39
CA ASN A 174 2.26 -5.72 -12.31
C ASN A 174 1.83 -5.58 -13.77
N ALA A 175 0.61 -6.02 -14.11
CA ALA A 175 0.05 -5.84 -15.44
C ALA A 175 -0.15 -4.36 -15.80
N LEU A 176 -0.61 -3.54 -14.86
CA LEU A 176 -0.70 -2.08 -15.05
C LEU A 176 0.68 -1.44 -15.21
N GLU A 177 1.66 -1.83 -14.41
CA GLU A 177 3.04 -1.33 -14.53
C GLU A 177 3.63 -1.69 -15.90
N LYS A 178 3.46 -2.93 -16.36
CA LYS A 178 3.83 -3.34 -17.73
C LYS A 178 3.10 -2.49 -18.75
N PHE A 179 1.79 -2.33 -18.63
CA PHE A 179 0.98 -1.51 -19.54
C PHE A 179 1.50 -0.07 -19.64
N TYR A 180 1.77 0.59 -18.52
CA TYR A 180 2.32 1.95 -18.52
C TYR A 180 3.70 2.05 -19.17
N SER A 181 4.53 1.01 -19.01
CA SER A 181 5.85 0.95 -19.63
C SER A 181 5.83 0.75 -21.15
N LEU A 182 4.65 0.49 -21.74
CA LEU A 182 4.42 0.35 -23.18
C LEU A 182 3.91 1.64 -23.83
N LYS A 183 3.90 2.75 -23.08
CA LYS A 183 3.55 4.06 -23.63
C LYS A 183 4.67 4.54 -24.54
N ILE A 184 4.29 5.04 -25.71
CA ILE A 184 5.21 5.60 -26.68
C ILE A 184 5.54 7.03 -26.27
N GLU A 185 6.82 7.30 -26.04
CA GLU A 185 7.40 8.59 -25.70
C GLU A 185 8.17 9.16 -26.90
N GLU A 186 8.73 10.36 -26.76
CA GLU A 186 9.44 11.06 -27.85
C GLU A 186 10.66 10.29 -28.36
N ASN A 187 11.39 9.63 -27.46
CA ASN A 187 12.61 8.87 -27.73
C ASN A 187 12.37 7.35 -27.86
N THR A 188 11.12 6.88 -27.86
CA THR A 188 10.84 5.45 -28.06
C THR A 188 11.35 5.02 -29.43
N GLY A 189 12.30 4.09 -29.45
CA GLY A 189 12.94 3.58 -30.67
C GLY A 189 14.16 4.37 -31.15
N ASP A 190 14.55 5.47 -30.48
CA ASP A 190 15.86 6.11 -30.69
C ASP A 190 16.93 5.25 -30.01
N PHE A 191 17.54 4.35 -30.79
CA PHE A 191 18.45 3.34 -30.26
C PHE A 191 19.90 3.80 -30.21
N ASN A 192 20.24 4.83 -30.99
CA ASN A 192 21.57 5.44 -30.97
C ASN A 192 21.66 6.67 -30.04
N GLU A 193 20.54 7.07 -29.43
CA GLU A 193 20.40 8.17 -28.47
C GLU A 193 20.83 9.52 -29.04
N ASN A 194 20.62 9.73 -30.35
CA ASN A 194 20.99 10.97 -31.02
C ASN A 194 19.89 12.05 -31.00
N GLY A 195 18.72 11.72 -30.43
CA GLY A 195 17.57 12.60 -30.30
C GLY A 195 16.68 12.65 -31.55
N SER A 196 16.89 11.75 -32.52
CA SER A 196 16.10 11.66 -33.75
C SER A 196 15.90 10.21 -34.18
N LEU A 197 14.66 9.86 -34.54
CA LEU A 197 14.34 8.57 -35.15
C LEU A 197 14.68 8.60 -36.64
N GLU A 198 15.68 7.83 -37.05
CA GLU A 198 16.17 7.81 -38.43
C GLU A 198 16.51 6.40 -38.95
N ILE A 199 17.00 6.32 -40.19
CA ILE A 199 17.37 5.05 -40.82
C ILE A 199 18.52 4.33 -40.08
N GLY A 200 19.30 5.08 -39.29
CA GLY A 200 20.33 4.53 -38.41
C GLY A 200 19.74 3.62 -37.34
N ASP A 201 18.63 4.00 -36.71
CA ASP A 201 17.92 3.19 -35.72
C ASP A 201 17.35 1.93 -36.34
N LEU A 202 16.79 2.05 -37.56
CA LEU A 202 16.32 0.89 -38.33
C LEU A 202 17.44 -0.12 -38.58
N SER A 203 18.65 0.36 -38.91
CA SER A 203 19.81 -0.50 -39.10
C SER A 203 20.24 -1.21 -37.81
N ILE A 204 20.11 -0.54 -36.65
CA ILE A 204 20.44 -1.14 -35.36
C ILE A 204 19.45 -2.27 -35.06
N ILE A 205 18.15 -2.02 -35.14
CA ILE A 205 17.15 -3.03 -34.81
C ILE A 205 17.13 -4.19 -35.81
N SER A 206 17.35 -3.93 -37.10
CA SER A 206 17.42 -4.97 -38.12
C SER A 206 18.53 -6.00 -37.86
N LYS A 207 19.59 -5.63 -37.14
CA LYS A 207 20.65 -6.58 -36.72
C LYS A 207 20.15 -7.63 -35.73
N HIS A 208 19.11 -7.29 -34.97
CA HIS A 208 18.54 -8.14 -33.93
C HIS A 208 17.23 -8.81 -34.34
N TYR A 209 16.75 -8.58 -35.57
CA TYR A 209 15.53 -9.19 -36.09
C TYR A 209 15.55 -10.72 -36.01
N GLY A 210 14.45 -11.30 -35.53
CA GLY A 210 14.24 -12.74 -35.34
C GLY A 210 14.73 -13.28 -34.00
N LYS A 211 15.36 -12.45 -33.16
CA LYS A 211 15.78 -12.86 -31.81
C LYS A 211 14.61 -12.86 -30.83
N ASN A 212 14.64 -13.75 -29.84
CA ASN A 212 13.60 -13.86 -28.80
C ASN A 212 14.16 -14.30 -27.45
N SER A 213 13.38 -14.10 -26.37
CA SER A 213 13.80 -14.40 -24.99
C SER A 213 14.19 -15.86 -24.75
N ILE A 214 13.65 -16.79 -25.53
CA ILE A 214 13.83 -18.23 -25.36
C ILE A 214 15.11 -18.67 -26.07
N ASP A 215 15.18 -18.46 -27.39
CA ASP A 215 16.28 -18.93 -28.24
C ASP A 215 17.57 -18.12 -28.01
N ASN A 216 17.45 -16.87 -27.54
CA ASN A 216 18.57 -15.96 -27.29
C ASN A 216 18.73 -15.62 -25.80
N SER A 217 18.30 -16.51 -24.90
CA SER A 217 18.28 -16.27 -23.44
C SER A 217 19.60 -15.74 -22.85
N GLU A 218 20.76 -16.20 -23.33
CA GLU A 218 22.09 -15.75 -22.85
C GLU A 218 22.40 -14.28 -23.17
N GLU A 219 21.87 -13.74 -24.27
CA GLU A 219 22.10 -12.36 -24.70
C GLU A 219 20.87 -11.46 -24.52
N TRP A 220 19.71 -12.03 -24.19
CA TRP A 220 18.42 -11.34 -24.14
C TRP A 220 18.44 -10.11 -23.24
N GLU A 221 19.08 -10.19 -22.07
CA GLU A 221 19.22 -9.06 -21.15
C GLU A 221 19.85 -7.83 -21.85
N ASN A 222 20.79 -8.03 -22.77
CA ASN A 222 21.48 -6.95 -23.49
C ASN A 222 20.71 -6.43 -24.72
N ILE A 223 19.75 -7.20 -25.25
CA ILE A 223 19.03 -6.88 -26.49
C ILE A 223 17.53 -6.63 -26.29
N SER A 224 16.97 -6.96 -25.12
CA SER A 224 15.54 -6.79 -24.81
C SER A 224 15.08 -5.33 -24.87
N LYS A 225 16.00 -4.37 -24.80
CA LYS A 225 15.71 -2.95 -25.05
C LYS A 225 15.19 -2.66 -26.47
N TYR A 226 15.42 -3.57 -27.42
CA TYR A 226 14.91 -3.47 -28.79
C TYR A 226 13.51 -4.08 -28.94
N ASP A 227 13.02 -4.87 -27.98
CA ASP A 227 11.65 -5.38 -27.95
C ASP A 227 10.72 -4.27 -27.43
N LEU A 228 10.09 -3.55 -28.36
CA LEU A 228 9.37 -2.31 -28.06
C LEU A 228 7.99 -2.61 -27.44
N ASN A 229 7.28 -3.61 -27.97
CA ASN A 229 5.98 -4.01 -27.44
C ASN A 229 6.06 -5.00 -26.26
N LYS A 230 7.26 -5.44 -25.88
CA LYS A 230 7.52 -6.38 -24.79
C LYS A 230 6.77 -7.70 -24.98
N ASP A 231 6.76 -8.20 -26.21
CA ASP A 231 6.21 -9.51 -26.57
C ASP A 231 7.25 -10.65 -26.55
N GLU A 232 8.45 -10.32 -26.04
CA GLU A 232 9.61 -11.18 -25.90
C GLU A 232 10.28 -11.56 -27.22
N LYS A 233 10.05 -10.77 -28.28
CA LYS A 233 10.63 -10.95 -29.60
C LYS A 233 11.06 -9.62 -30.19
N ILE A 234 12.01 -9.69 -31.12
CA ILE A 234 12.38 -8.57 -31.97
C ILE A 234 11.99 -8.98 -33.37
N ASP A 235 10.85 -8.48 -33.84
CA ASP A 235 10.26 -8.97 -35.08
C ASP A 235 9.81 -7.85 -36.02
N LYS A 236 8.81 -8.13 -36.85
CA LYS A 236 8.31 -7.18 -37.82
C LYS A 236 7.69 -5.97 -37.12
N TYR A 237 7.13 -6.13 -35.93
CA TYR A 237 6.52 -5.06 -35.15
C TYR A 237 7.51 -3.91 -34.94
N GLU A 238 8.70 -4.23 -34.43
CA GLU A 238 9.77 -3.28 -34.20
C GLU A 238 10.18 -2.52 -35.45
N LEU A 239 10.33 -3.25 -36.58
CA LEU A 239 10.70 -2.65 -37.86
C LEU A 239 9.61 -1.69 -38.35
N ASP A 240 8.36 -2.13 -38.32
CA ASP A 240 7.20 -1.34 -38.76
C ASP A 240 7.03 -0.07 -37.92
N PHE A 241 7.29 -0.15 -36.60
CA PHE A 241 7.28 1.00 -35.70
C PHE A 241 8.32 2.05 -36.11
N ILE A 242 9.59 1.65 -36.27
CA ILE A 242 10.66 2.59 -36.65
C ILE A 242 10.39 3.18 -38.04
N ILE A 243 9.97 2.36 -39.01
CA ILE A 243 9.60 2.82 -40.35
C ILE A 243 8.48 3.85 -40.28
N TYR A 244 7.43 3.60 -39.49
CA TYR A 244 6.34 4.54 -39.31
C TYR A 244 6.82 5.89 -38.74
N LYS A 245 7.66 5.85 -37.70
CA LYS A 245 8.20 7.04 -37.03
C LYS A 245 9.17 7.86 -37.90
N VAL A 246 9.90 7.21 -38.80
CA VAL A 246 10.77 7.90 -39.76
C VAL A 246 9.94 8.59 -40.86
N LEU A 247 8.77 8.04 -41.19
CA LEU A 247 7.93 8.53 -42.30
C LEU A 247 6.86 9.56 -41.90
N ASN A 248 6.56 9.73 -40.61
CA ASN A 248 5.48 10.61 -40.10
C ASN A 248 5.97 11.46 -38.92
#